data_AF-A0A8T4LBG4-F1
#
_entry.id   AF-A0A8T4LBG4-F1
#
_cell.length_a   1.000
_cell.length_b   1.000
_cell.length_c   1.000
_cell.angle_alpha   90.00
_cell.angle_beta   90.00
_cell.angle_gamma   90.00
#
_symmetry.space_group_name_H-M   'P 1'
#
loop_
_entity.id
_entity.type
_entity.pdbx_description
1 polymer ?
#
loop_
_entity_poly.entity_id
_entity_poly.type
_entity_poly.pdbx_seq_one_letter_code
_entity_poly.pdbx_strand_id
1 'polypeptide(L)'
;MFGLPFKDTQCGAKIFKKNAIKTIISDLVIMDFAFDINLLYSLKKRGFKIREQGVVWKHMRGSFNFSVLYWKIIPQIALSLLKLRFNF
;
A
#
# COMPACT_ATOMS: atom_id res chain seq x y z
N MET A 1 -9.62 10.02 -0.63
CA MET A 1 -10.31 8.71 -0.67
C MET A 1 -10.18 7.91 0.63
N PHE A 2 -9.00 7.79 1.25
CA PHE A 2 -8.81 7.02 2.51
C PHE A 2 -8.28 7.85 3.69
N GLY A 3 -8.15 9.18 3.52
CA GLY A 3 -7.66 10.11 4.54
C GLY A 3 -6.21 9.85 4.99
N LEU A 4 -5.39 9.19 4.19
CA LEU A 4 -3.99 8.89 4.51
C LEU A 4 -3.12 10.12 4.21
N PRO A 5 -2.41 10.70 5.19
CA PRO A 5 -1.59 11.90 4.99
C PRO A 5 -0.14 11.56 4.58
N PHE A 6 0.03 10.65 3.61
CA PHE A 6 1.36 10.22 3.13
C PHE A 6 1.58 10.66 1.70
N LYS A 7 2.81 11.06 1.37
CA LYS A 7 3.20 11.44 0.01
C LYS A 7 3.34 10.20 -0.87
N ASP A 8 3.95 9.14 -0.34
CA ASP A 8 4.08 7.85 -1.01
C ASP A 8 3.39 6.73 -0.20
N THR A 9 2.23 6.29 -0.68
CA THR A 9 1.48 5.19 -0.06
C THR A 9 1.96 3.81 -0.51
N GLN A 10 2.64 3.72 -1.66
CA GLN A 10 3.04 2.49 -2.35
C GLN A 10 4.56 2.27 -2.34
N CYS A 11 5.26 2.88 -1.36
CA CYS A 11 6.68 2.65 -1.14
C CYS A 11 6.95 1.19 -0.72
N GLY A 12 7.91 0.54 -1.38
CA GLY A 12 8.27 -0.86 -1.10
C GLY A 12 8.99 -1.08 0.24
N ALA A 13 9.53 -0.04 0.88
CA ALA A 13 10.22 -0.16 2.17
C ALA A 13 9.31 0.28 3.32
N LYS A 14 8.98 -0.65 4.23
CA LYS A 14 8.15 -0.37 5.41
C LYS A 14 8.64 -1.20 6.61
N ILE A 15 8.62 -0.61 7.80
CA ILE A 15 9.04 -1.25 9.05
C ILE A 15 7.86 -1.24 10.03
N PHE A 16 7.61 -2.37 10.70
CA PHE A 16 6.45 -2.53 11.57
C PHE A 16 6.81 -3.13 12.92
N LYS A 17 6.05 -2.74 13.94
CA LYS A 17 6.00 -3.51 15.18
C LYS A 17 5.18 -4.78 14.95
N LYS A 18 5.65 -5.92 15.46
CA LYS A 18 4.96 -7.22 15.36
C LYS A 18 3.50 -7.15 15.80
N ASN A 19 3.22 -6.45 16.91
CA ASN A 19 1.86 -6.29 17.42
C ASN A 19 0.93 -5.58 16.41
N ALA A 20 1.43 -4.53 15.76
CA ALA A 20 0.64 -3.77 14.80
C ALA A 20 0.15 -4.65 13.63
N ILE A 21 1.05 -5.46 13.04
CA ILE A 21 0.69 -6.38 11.96
C ILE A 21 -0.26 -7.47 12.45
N LYS A 22 -0.01 -8.06 13.62
CA LYS A 22 -0.91 -9.08 14.19
C LYS A 22 -2.34 -8.56 14.38
N THR A 23 -2.50 -7.28 14.75
CA THR A 23 -3.82 -6.68 14.93
C THR A 23 -4.60 -6.51 13.63
N ILE A 24 -3.92 -6.29 12.50
CA ILE A 24 -4.58 -5.97 11.22
C ILE A 24 -4.52 -7.11 10.20
N ILE A 25 -3.87 -8.24 10.51
CA ILE A 25 -3.62 -9.30 9.53
C ILE A 25 -4.92 -9.84 8.92
N SER A 26 -6.00 -9.93 9.71
CA SER A 26 -7.34 -10.32 9.27
C SER A 26 -8.03 -9.28 8.37
N ASP A 27 -7.58 -8.03 8.44
CA ASP A 27 -8.13 -6.89 7.70
C ASP A 27 -7.44 -6.71 6.33
N LEU A 28 -6.43 -7.52 6.01
CA LEU A 28 -5.67 -7.50 4.75
C LEU A 28 -6.31 -8.45 3.75
N VAL A 29 -7.11 -7.89 2.84
CA VAL A 29 -7.89 -8.64 1.84
C VAL A 29 -7.37 -8.44 0.41
N ILE A 30 -6.51 -7.44 0.21
CA ILE A 30 -5.87 -7.16 -1.08
C ILE A 30 -4.49 -7.82 -1.13
N MET A 31 -4.14 -8.46 -2.25
CA MET A 31 -2.81 -9.09 -2.46
C MET A 31 -2.11 -8.59 -3.74
N ASP A 32 -2.61 -7.51 -4.36
CA ASP A 32 -2.01 -6.89 -5.53
C ASP A 32 -1.29 -5.57 -5.18
N PHE A 33 -0.99 -4.74 -6.17
CA PHE A 33 -0.32 -3.45 -5.99
C PHE A 33 -1.09 -2.43 -5.13
N ALA A 34 -2.36 -2.66 -4.80
CA ALA A 34 -3.11 -1.86 -3.84
C ALA A 34 -2.94 -2.35 -2.38
N PHE A 35 -2.17 -3.42 -2.13
CA PHE A 35 -1.94 -3.98 -0.80
C PHE A 35 -1.48 -2.92 0.20
N ASP A 36 -0.52 -2.08 -0.19
CA ASP A 36 0.02 -1.05 0.71
C ASP A 36 -1.04 -0.05 1.16
N ILE A 37 -2.06 0.22 0.33
CA ILE A 37 -3.18 1.09 0.68
C ILE A 37 -4.08 0.40 1.69
N ASN A 38 -4.41 -0.89 1.49
CA ASN A 38 -5.16 -1.68 2.47
C ASN A 38 -4.43 -1.71 3.81
N LEU A 39 -3.11 -1.94 3.79
CA LEU A 39 -2.25 -2.00 4.96
C LEU A 39 -2.27 -0.69 5.76
N LEU A 40 -2.01 0.44 5.09
CA LEU A 40 -1.99 1.76 5.73
C LEU A 40 -3.38 2.16 6.25
N TYR A 41 -4.42 1.83 5.49
CA TYR A 41 -5.80 2.09 5.90
C TYR A 41 -6.19 1.28 7.15
N SER A 42 -5.90 -0.03 7.19
CA SER A 42 -6.19 -0.88 8.34
C SER A 42 -5.41 -0.45 9.59
N LEU A 43 -4.12 -0.12 9.46
CA LEU A 43 -3.31 0.43 10.56
C LEU A 43 -3.92 1.71 11.13
N LYS A 44 -4.31 2.64 10.26
CA LYS A 44 -4.94 3.90 10.66
C LYS A 44 -6.29 3.64 11.34
N LYS A 45 -7.12 2.76 10.79
CA LYS A 45 -8.44 2.41 11.34
C LYS A 45 -8.35 1.80 12.74
N ARG A 46 -7.29 1.02 13.03
CA ARG A 46 -7.00 0.47 14.38
C ARG A 46 -6.27 1.47 15.31
N GLY A 47 -6.05 2.71 14.88
CA GLY A 47 -5.47 3.77 15.72
C GLY A 47 -3.94 3.74 15.85
N PHE A 48 -3.23 2.99 15.00
CA PHE A 48 -1.76 2.98 15.03
C PHE A 48 -1.19 4.30 14.48
N LYS A 49 -0.09 4.75 15.10
CA LYS A 49 0.70 5.89 14.59
C LYS A 49 1.66 5.40 13.51
N ILE A 50 1.58 6.02 12.34
CA ILE A 50 2.44 5.76 11.18
C ILE A 50 3.25 7.03 10.93
N ARG A 51 4.54 6.88 10.65
CA ARG A 51 5.42 8.00 10.27
C ARG A 51 6.06 7.69 8.93
N GLU A 52 5.96 8.64 8.00
CA GLU A 52 6.69 8.62 6.74
C GLU A 52 8.07 9.25 6.98
N GLN A 53 9.13 8.50 6.68
CA GLN A 53 10.51 8.98 6.79
C GLN A 53 11.11 8.98 5.38
N GLY A 54 11.50 10.16 4.90
CA GLY A 54 12.23 10.27 3.65
C GLY A 54 13.59 9.59 3.76
N VAL A 55 13.91 8.75 2.78
CA VAL A 55 15.22 8.13 2.59
C VAL A 55 15.82 8.62 1.29
N VAL A 56 17.14 8.85 1.27
CA VAL A 56 17.84 9.20 0.03
C VAL A 56 17.87 7.96 -0.86
N TRP A 57 17.04 7.95 -1.90
CA TRP A 57 16.96 6.84 -2.81
C TRP A 57 17.93 7.04 -3.98
N LYS A 58 18.90 6.14 -4.14
CA LYS A 58 19.82 6.14 -5.27
C LYS A 58 19.28 5.17 -6.33
N HIS A 59 18.70 5.71 -7.39
CA HIS A 59 18.20 4.88 -8.48
C HIS A 59 19.35 4.16 -9.17
N MET A 60 19.38 2.84 -9.03
CA MET A 60 20.25 1.97 -9.82
C MET A 60 19.48 1.64 -11.09
N ARG A 61 19.98 2.15 -12.23
CA ARG A 61 19.31 2.00 -13.53
C ARG A 61 19.35 0.52 -13.94
N GLY A 62 18.19 -0.13 -13.94
CA GLY A 62 17.97 -1.45 -14.51
C GLY A 62 16.81 -1.39 -15.50
N SER A 63 17.02 -1.83 -16.73
CA SER A 63 16.02 -1.79 -17.79
C SER A 63 14.93 -2.84 -17.56
N PHE A 64 13.83 -2.44 -16.90
CA PHE A 64 12.58 -3.21 -16.93
C PHE A 64 11.66 -2.58 -17.98
N ASN A 65 11.37 -3.31 -19.05
CA ASN A 65 10.39 -2.90 -20.07
C ASN A 65 8.98 -2.93 -19.46
N PHE A 66 8.56 -1.80 -18.91
CA PHE A 66 7.38 -1.67 -18.03
C PHE A 66 6.05 -1.43 -18.77
N SER A 67 6.08 -1.10 -20.07
CA SER A 67 4.93 -0.51 -20.78
C SER A 67 3.72 -1.45 -20.95
N VAL A 68 3.94 -2.75 -21.16
CA VAL A 68 2.86 -3.74 -21.33
C VAL A 68 2.25 -4.17 -19.99
N LEU A 69 3.05 -4.10 -18.92
CA LEU A 69 2.67 -4.53 -17.58
C LEU A 69 1.68 -3.54 -16.92
N TYR A 70 1.88 -2.23 -17.13
CA TYR A 70 1.01 -1.18 -16.57
C TYR A 70 -0.45 -1.25 -17.03
N TRP A 71 -0.71 -1.61 -18.30
CA TRP A 71 -2.08 -1.64 -18.84
C TRP A 71 -3.00 -2.63 -18.11
N LYS A 72 -2.44 -3.74 -17.62
CA LYS A 72 -3.20 -4.74 -16.86
C LYS A 72 -3.26 -4.39 -15.37
N ILE A 73 -2.19 -3.80 -14.82
CA ILE A 73 -2.10 -3.47 -13.39
C ILE A 73 -3.07 -2.34 -13.00
N ILE A 74 -3.15 -1.26 -13.80
CA ILE A 74 -3.93 -0.07 -13.42
C ILE A 74 -5.43 -0.39 -13.22
N PRO A 75 -6.11 -1.10 -14.14
CA PRO A 75 -7.51 -1.48 -13.94
C PRO A 75 -7.70 -2.40 -12.72
N GLN A 76 -6.76 -3.31 -12.48
CA GLN A 76 -6.79 -4.22 -11.35
C GLN A 76 -6.68 -3.47 -10.02
N ILE A 77 -5.73 -2.52 -9.90
CA ILE A 77 -5.60 -1.63 -8.73
C ILE A 77 -6.90 -0.88 -8.50
N ALA A 78 -7.49 -0.28 -9.55
CA ALA A 78 -8.72 0.49 -9.42
C ALA A 78 -9.89 -0.36 -8.88
N LEU A 79 -10.08 -1.57 -9.42
CA LEU A 79 -11.06 -2.55 -8.95
C LEU A 79 -10.82 -2.96 -7.50
N SER A 80 -9.57 -3.23 -7.12
CA SER A 80 -9.20 -3.60 -5.76
C SER A 80 -9.46 -2.46 -4.77
N LEU A 81 -9.20 -1.20 -5.15
CA LEU A 81 -9.52 -0.04 -4.31
C LEU A 81 -11.02 0.19 -4.17
N LEU A 82 -11.82 -0.06 -5.23
CA LEU A 82 -13.27 -0.04 -5.15
C LEU A 82 -13.77 -1.14 -4.21
N LYS A 83 -13.26 -2.38 -4.36
CA LYS A 83 -13.57 -3.47 -3.43
C LYS A 83 -13.23 -3.09 -2.00
N LEU A 84 -12.05 -2.52 -1.73
CA LEU A 84 -11.66 -2.06 -0.39
C LEU A 84 -12.64 -1.03 0.19
N ARG A 85 -13.22 -0.18 -0.66
CA ARG A 85 -14.19 0.83 -0.25
C ARG A 85 -15.57 0.24 0.09
N PHE A 86 -15.99 -0.83 -0.60
CA PHE A 86 -17.34 -1.40 -0.48
C PHE A 86 -17.42 -2.69 0.36
N ASN A 87 -16.34 -3.46 0.47
CA ASN A 87 -16.24 -4.66 1.33
C ASN A 87 -15.86 -4.32 2.79
N PHE A 88 -15.91 -3.05 3.17
CA PHE A 88 -15.65 -2.55 4.52
C PHE A 88 -16.85 -1.83 5.11
#